data_AF-A0AAW1I8T1-F1
#
_entry.id   AF-A0AAW1I8T1-F1
#
_cell.length_a   1.000
_cell.length_b   1.000
_cell.length_c   1.000
_cell.angle_alpha   90.00
_cell.angle_beta   90.00
_cell.angle_gamma   90.00
#
_symmetry.space_group_name_H-M   'P 1'
#
loop_
_entity.id
_entity.type
_entity.pdbx_description
1 polymer ?
#
loop_
_entity_poly.entity_id
_entity_poly.type
_entity_poly.pdbx_seq_one_letter_code
_entity_poly.pdbx_strand_id
1 'polypeptide(L)'
;MDGFPPGLGKVSRYIPYLMSYHFQLYIYCMWGQQVFDQVCSVCDVIYQSEWHLKYQPKLAKGMLLVMKVSQIQNKLTIGDMWKLNLATFMSVIKTSMSFHAFMQTVYKGDEVLVEACNQTMV
;
A
#
# COMPACT_ATOMS: atom_id res chain seq x y z
N MET A 1 4.94 -34.03 -9.90
CA MET A 1 4.86 -33.35 -8.60
C MET A 1 6.24 -32.79 -8.34
N ASP A 2 6.55 -31.65 -8.94
CA ASP A 2 7.85 -31.01 -8.82
C ASP A 2 8.00 -30.48 -7.40
N GLY A 3 8.97 -31.04 -6.68
CA GLY A 3 9.27 -30.69 -5.30
C GLY A 3 9.50 -29.19 -5.17
N PHE A 4 8.85 -28.61 -4.17
CA PHE A 4 9.09 -27.25 -3.69
C PHE A 4 10.45 -27.24 -2.96
N PRO A 5 11.55 -26.97 -3.70
CA PRO A 5 12.30 -25.73 -3.49
C PRO A 5 12.68 -25.09 -4.85
N PRO A 6 12.20 -23.87 -5.17
CA PRO A 6 12.61 -23.18 -6.39
C PRO A 6 14.09 -22.77 -6.27
N GLY A 7 14.92 -23.24 -7.20
CA GLY A 7 16.32 -22.80 -7.27
C GLY A 7 16.44 -21.28 -7.33
N LEU A 8 17.36 -20.71 -6.55
CA LEU A 8 17.58 -19.28 -6.37
C LEU A 8 17.62 -18.50 -7.70
N GLY A 9 18.18 -19.13 -8.75
CA GLY A 9 18.23 -18.58 -10.10
C GLY A 9 16.87 -18.30 -10.73
N LYS A 10 15.84 -19.13 -10.47
CA LYS A 10 14.47 -18.88 -10.98
C LYS A 10 13.79 -17.74 -10.22
N VAL A 11 13.99 -17.64 -8.91
CA VAL A 11 13.45 -16.55 -8.07
C VAL A 11 14.03 -15.21 -8.49
N SER A 12 15.32 -15.15 -8.82
CA SER A 12 16.02 -13.93 -9.23
C SER A 12 15.33 -13.18 -10.38
N ARG A 13 14.71 -13.91 -11.32
CA ARG A 13 14.06 -13.34 -12.50
C ARG A 13 12.73 -12.64 -12.18
N TYR A 14 12.09 -12.97 -11.06
CA TYR A 14 10.82 -12.37 -10.64
C TYR A 14 10.99 -11.15 -9.72
N ILE A 15 12.14 -11.02 -9.05
CA ILE A 15 12.45 -9.89 -8.16
C ILE A 15 12.27 -8.51 -8.84
N PRO A 16 12.83 -8.23 -10.04
CA PRO A 16 12.69 -6.90 -10.64
C PRO A 16 11.23 -6.55 -10.96
N TYR A 17 10.41 -7.53 -11.35
CA TYR A 17 8.99 -7.32 -11.59
C TYR A 17 8.25 -6.95 -10.29
N LEU A 18 8.47 -7.70 -9.22
CA LEU A 18 7.87 -7.41 -7.91
C LEU A 18 8.30 -6.03 -7.40
N MET A 19 9.58 -5.69 -7.51
CA MET A 19 10.08 -4.37 -7.12
C MET A 19 9.45 -3.24 -7.94
N SER A 20 9.32 -3.43 -9.26
CA SER A 20 8.69 -2.43 -10.13
C SER A 20 7.22 -2.18 -9.77
N TYR A 21 6.48 -3.23 -9.42
CA TYR A 21 5.07 -3.13 -9.03
C TYR A 21 4.92 -2.40 -7.69
N HIS A 22 5.74 -2.74 -6.69
CA HIS A 22 5.76 -2.04 -5.41
C HIS A 22 6.13 -0.56 -5.57
N PHE A 23 7.10 -0.26 -6.43
CA PHE A 23 7.54 1.11 -6.67
C PHE A 23 6.46 1.95 -7.37
N GLN A 24 5.79 1.38 -8.38
CA GLN A 24 4.64 2.02 -9.03
C GLN A 24 3.53 2.31 -8.02
N LEU A 25 3.15 1.33 -7.20
CA LEU A 25 2.11 1.52 -6.19
C LEU A 25 2.51 2.56 -5.13
N TYR A 26 3.77 2.55 -4.70
CA TYR A 26 4.31 3.53 -3.76
C TYR A 26 4.20 4.95 -4.31
N ILE A 27 4.62 5.16 -5.56
CA ILE A 27 4.50 6.44 -6.25
C ILE A 27 3.03 6.88 -6.28
N TYR A 28 2.11 6.04 -6.75
CA TYR A 28 0.68 6.40 -6.81
C TYR A 28 0.12 6.81 -5.46
N CYS A 29 0.45 6.10 -4.38
CA CYS A 29 0.01 6.44 -3.02
C CYS A 29 0.59 7.76 -2.52
N MET A 30 1.86 8.04 -2.82
CA MET A 30 2.53 9.29 -2.44
C MET A 30 1.91 10.50 -3.14
N TRP A 31 1.75 10.44 -4.47
CA TRP A 31 1.10 11.51 -5.22
C TRP A 31 -0.37 11.66 -4.81
N GLY A 32 -1.07 10.55 -4.55
CA GLY A 32 -2.44 10.57 -4.05
C GLY A 32 -2.57 11.29 -2.70
N GLN A 33 -1.67 11.03 -1.76
CA GLN A 33 -1.62 11.74 -0.48
C GLN A 33 -1.34 13.24 -0.64
N GLN A 34 -0.38 13.61 -1.49
CA GLN A 34 -0.02 15.00 -1.70
C GLN A 34 -1.15 15.81 -2.35
N VAL A 35 -1.83 15.23 -3.35
CA VAL A 35 -3.02 15.84 -3.96
C VAL A 35 -4.14 15.99 -2.93
N PHE A 36 -4.33 14.97 -2.09
CA PHE A 36 -5.34 15.02 -1.04
C PHE A 36 -5.09 16.15 -0.04
N ASP A 37 -3.85 16.30 0.43
CA ASP A 37 -3.47 17.32 1.41
C ASP A 37 -3.67 18.74 0.87
N GLN A 38 -3.27 18.97 -0.39
CA GLN A 38 -3.49 20.25 -1.07
C GLN A 38 -4.97 20.58 -1.25
N VAL A 39 -5.78 19.61 -1.68
CA VAL A 39 -7.24 19.79 -1.82
C VAL A 39 -7.88 20.06 -0.47
N CYS A 40 -7.42 19.42 0.60
CA CYS A 40 -7.92 19.64 1.96
C CYS A 40 -7.64 21.09 2.42
N SER A 41 -6.40 21.57 2.24
CA SER A 41 -6.03 22.95 2.56
C SER A 41 -6.83 23.97 1.74
N VAL A 42 -7.00 23.75 0.43
CA VAL A 42 -7.81 24.63 -0.43
C VAL A 42 -9.28 24.61 -0.01
N CYS A 43 -9.83 23.45 0.34
CA CYS A 43 -11.19 23.32 0.87
C CYS A 43 -11.38 24.12 2.17
N ASP A 44 -10.41 24.09 3.07
CA ASP A 44 -10.49 24.80 4.36
C ASP A 44 -10.48 26.33 4.17
N VAL A 45 -9.58 26.83 3.31
CA VAL A 45 -9.53 28.25 2.94
C VAL A 45 -10.84 28.69 2.25
N ILE A 46 -11.38 27.84 1.37
CA ILE A 46 -12.67 28.06 0.72
C ILE A 46 -13.82 28.05 1.73
N TYR A 47 -13.80 27.17 2.72
CA TYR A 47 -14.83 27.10 3.74
C TYR A 47 -14.86 28.35 4.63
N GLN A 48 -13.67 28.88 4.93
CA GLN A 48 -13.52 30.11 5.70
C GLN A 48 -13.80 31.37 4.87
N SER A 49 -13.78 31.26 3.54
CA SER A 49 -14.25 32.33 2.65
C SER A 49 -15.77 32.47 2.78
N GLU A 50 -16.27 33.68 2.96
CA GLU A 50 -17.70 34.01 3.01
C GLU A 50 -18.40 33.89 1.63
N TRP A 51 -18.19 32.77 0.92
CA TRP A 51 -18.80 32.51 -0.38
C TRP A 51 -20.34 32.46 -0.31
N HIS A 52 -20.88 32.17 0.87
CA HIS A 52 -22.32 32.18 1.15
C HIS A 52 -22.95 33.57 1.02
N LEU A 53 -22.19 34.65 1.25
CA LEU A 53 -22.67 36.03 1.13
C LEU A 53 -22.73 36.51 -0.33
N LYS A 54 -21.90 35.93 -1.20
CA LYS A 54 -21.88 36.25 -2.63
C LYS A 54 -22.85 35.32 -3.34
N TYR A 55 -24.04 35.82 -3.69
CA TYR A 55 -25.16 35.07 -4.29
C TYR A 55 -24.84 34.49 -5.69
N GLN A 56 -23.88 33.56 -5.76
CA GLN A 56 -23.43 32.90 -6.98
C GLN A 56 -23.65 31.37 -6.86
N PRO A 57 -24.83 30.87 -7.26
CA PRO A 57 -25.19 29.46 -7.09
C PRO A 57 -24.30 28.49 -7.87
N LYS A 58 -23.59 28.95 -8.90
CA LYS A 58 -22.60 28.15 -9.65
C LYS A 58 -21.32 27.88 -8.83
N LEU A 59 -20.85 28.88 -8.10
CA LEU A 59 -19.63 28.77 -7.28
C LEU A 59 -19.88 27.85 -6.06
N ALA A 60 -21.01 28.04 -5.39
CA ALA A 60 -21.46 27.22 -4.27
C ALA A 60 -21.53 25.72 -4.60
N LYS A 61 -22.09 25.37 -5.76
CA LYS A 61 -22.16 23.98 -6.23
C LYS A 61 -20.78 23.38 -6.51
N GLY A 62 -19.87 24.16 -7.10
CA GLY A 62 -18.49 23.75 -7.32
C GLY A 62 -17.75 23.46 -6.00
N MET A 63 -17.86 24.36 -5.03
CA MET A 63 -17.25 24.19 -3.71
C MET A 63 -17.81 22.98 -2.95
N LEU A 64 -19.13 22.78 -2.98
CA LEU A 64 -19.78 21.62 -2.36
C LEU A 64 -19.34 20.30 -3.01
N LEU A 65 -19.14 20.30 -4.34
CA LEU A 65 -18.60 19.15 -5.07
C LEU A 65 -17.17 18.85 -4.63
N VAL A 66 -16.30 19.86 -4.57
CA VAL A 66 -14.89 19.67 -4.15
C VAL A 66 -14.81 19.17 -2.71
N MET A 67 -15.66 19.67 -1.80
CA MET A 67 -15.77 19.14 -0.44
C MET A 67 -16.22 17.68 -0.40
N LYS A 68 -17.28 17.34 -1.14
CA LYS A 68 -17.76 15.94 -1.24
C LYS A 68 -16.68 15.02 -1.83
N VAL A 69 -16.00 15.47 -2.89
CA VAL A 69 -14.92 14.72 -3.55
C VAL A 69 -13.73 14.54 -2.61
N SER A 70 -13.35 15.57 -1.84
CA SER A 70 -12.30 15.47 -0.83
C SER A 70 -12.64 14.47 0.28
N GLN A 71 -13.87 14.51 0.82
CA GLN A 71 -14.30 13.52 1.82
C GLN A 71 -14.35 12.10 1.28
N ILE A 72 -14.65 11.93 -0.01
CA ILE A 72 -14.59 10.65 -0.72
C ILE A 72 -13.14 10.23 -0.99
N GLN A 73 -12.22 11.14 -1.34
CA GLN A 73 -10.79 10.84 -1.53
C GLN A 73 -10.10 10.47 -0.21
N ASN A 74 -10.53 11.05 0.91
CA ASN A 74 -10.08 10.64 2.26
C ASN A 74 -10.47 9.19 2.58
N LYS A 75 -11.45 8.67 1.83
CA LYS A 75 -11.89 7.27 1.78
C LYS A 75 -11.72 6.73 0.36
N LEU A 76 -10.53 6.90 -0.24
CA LEU A 76 -10.10 6.11 -1.40
C LEU A 76 -10.02 4.64 -0.98
N THR A 77 -11.20 4.08 -0.72
CA THR A 77 -11.43 2.73 -0.28
C THR A 77 -11.73 1.95 -1.54
N ILE A 78 -10.78 1.14 -2.00
CA ILE A 78 -11.07 0.20 -3.08
C ILE A 78 -12.04 -0.83 -2.49
N GLY A 79 -13.30 -0.77 -2.93
CA GLY A 79 -14.31 -1.81 -2.70
C GLY A 79 -14.72 -2.07 -1.24
N ASP A 80 -14.60 -1.08 -0.35
CA ASP A 80 -14.91 -1.17 1.10
C ASP A 80 -13.84 -1.85 2.00
N MET A 81 -12.77 -2.43 1.43
CA MET A 81 -11.79 -3.21 2.21
C MET A 81 -10.44 -2.51 2.47
N TRP A 82 -9.95 -1.69 1.54
CA TRP A 82 -8.60 -1.12 1.63
C TRP A 82 -8.58 0.38 1.40
N LYS A 83 -8.27 1.14 2.46
CA LYS A 83 -7.92 2.55 2.35
C LYS A 83 -6.57 2.66 1.65
N LEU A 84 -6.54 3.28 0.47
CA LEU A 84 -5.30 3.68 -0.22
C LEU A 84 -4.65 4.83 0.55
N ASN A 85 -4.05 4.51 1.68
CA ASN A 85 -3.22 5.42 2.47
C ASN A 85 -1.81 4.84 2.56
N LEU A 86 -0.79 5.71 2.59
CA LEU A 86 0.60 5.35 2.82
C LEU A 86 0.77 4.48 4.08
N ALA A 87 0.01 4.76 5.14
CA ALA A 87 0.00 3.97 6.36
C ALA A 87 -0.44 2.50 6.13
N THR A 88 -1.47 2.30 5.31
CA THR A 88 -1.97 0.95 4.99
C THR A 88 -0.99 0.19 4.09
N PHE A 89 -0.35 0.87 3.13
CA PHE A 89 0.71 0.30 2.30
C PHE A 89 1.90 -0.19 3.14
N MET A 90 2.34 0.61 4.13
CA MET A 90 3.39 0.20 5.08
C MET A 90 3.00 -1.06 5.87
N SER A 91 1.76 -1.13 6.36
CA SER A 91 1.28 -2.31 7.07
C SER A 91 1.26 -3.57 6.19
N VAL A 92 0.88 -3.45 4.91
CA VAL A 92 0.91 -4.57 3.96
C VAL A 92 2.34 -5.05 3.74
N ILE A 93 3.29 -4.15 3.47
CA ILE A 93 4.71 -4.51 3.31
C ILE A 93 5.24 -5.21 4.57
N LYS A 94 4.90 -4.69 5.76
CA LYS A 94 5.33 -5.29 7.02
C LYS A 94 4.83 -6.73 7.16
N THR A 95 3.57 -6.98 6.85
CA THR A 95 3.01 -8.33 6.86
C THR A 95 3.65 -9.24 5.82
N SER A 96 3.89 -8.75 4.60
CA SER A 96 4.58 -9.50 3.55
C SER A 96 6.00 -9.89 3.96
N MET A 97 6.75 -8.95 4.57
CA MET A 97 8.10 -9.21 5.08
C MET A 97 8.09 -10.22 6.24
N SER A 98 7.14 -10.12 7.16
CA SER A 98 6.97 -11.11 8.23
C SER A 98 6.69 -12.51 7.68
N PHE A 99 5.84 -12.61 6.66
CA PHE A 99 5.57 -13.89 6.00
C PHE A 99 6.83 -14.45 5.30
N HIS A 100 7.60 -13.59 4.63
CA HIS A 100 8.88 -13.97 4.03
C HIS A 100 9.89 -14.47 5.06
N ALA A 101 10.04 -13.76 6.19
CA ALA A 101 10.92 -14.16 7.28
C ALA A 101 10.47 -15.49 7.88
N PHE A 102 9.17 -15.69 8.10
CA PHE A 102 8.62 -16.96 8.56
C PHE A 102 8.97 -18.12 7.62
N MET A 103 8.77 -17.95 6.30
CA MET A 103 9.14 -18.97 5.32
C MET A 103 10.64 -19.30 5.34
N GLN A 104 11.51 -18.28 5.49
CA GLN A 104 12.94 -18.49 5.63
C GLN A 104 13.30 -19.27 6.90
N THR A 105 12.63 -18.99 8.02
CA THR A 105 12.85 -19.71 9.28
C THR A 105 12.42 -21.17 9.20
N VAL A 106 11.31 -21.47 8.52
CA VAL A 106 10.82 -22.84 8.33
C VAL A 106 11.79 -23.65 7.45
N TYR A 107 12.24 -23.09 6.31
CA TYR A 107 13.20 -23.77 5.43
C TYR A 107 14.54 -24.02 6.13
N LYS A 108 15.04 -23.03 6.88
CA LYS A 108 16.27 -23.21 7.68
C LYS A 108 16.09 -24.24 8.79
N GLY A 109 14.90 -24.36 9.36
CA GLY A 109 14.55 -25.40 10.32
C GLY A 109 14.66 -26.80 9.72
N ASP A 110 14.15 -27.00 8.50
CA ASP A 110 14.26 -28.27 7.78
C ASP A 110 15.72 -28.66 7.47
N GLU A 111 16.57 -27.71 7.05
CA GLU A 111 18.01 -27.96 6.87
C GLU A 111 18.69 -28.39 8.18
N VAL A 112 18.39 -27.73 9.30
CA VAL A 112 18.96 -28.05 10.62
C VAL A 112 18.49 -29.41 11.14
N LEU A 113 17.24 -29.80 10.89
CA LEU A 113 16.73 -31.13 11.27
C LEU A 113 17.37 -32.24 10.42
N VAL A 114 17.61 -32.00 9.14
CA VAL A 114 18.34 -32.92 8.25
C VAL A 114 19.80 -33.07 8.71
N GLU A 115 20.45 -31.97 9.08
CA GLU A 115 21.84 -31.98 9.56
C GLU A 115 21.95 -32.70 10.91
N ALA A 116 21.01 -32.47 11.84
CA ALA A 116 20.95 -33.18 13.11
C ALA A 116 20.71 -34.69 12.94
N CYS A 117 19.86 -35.10 11.99
CA CYS A 117 19.61 -36.50 11.69
C CYS A 117 20.85 -37.18 11.07
N ASN A 118 21.57 -36.47 10.19
CA ASN A 118 22.82 -36.95 9.59
C ASN A 118 23.95 -37.10 10.63
N GLN A 119 24.01 -36.21 11.62
CA GLN A 119 24.97 -36.29 12.72
C GLN A 119 24.70 -37.45 13.68
N THR A 120 23.45 -37.94 13.75
CA THR A 120 23.03 -39.03 14.65
C THR A 120 23.16 -40.42 14.00
N MET A 121 23.40 -40.48 12.68
CA MET A 121 23.62 -41.72 11.92
C MET A 121 25.11 -42.07 11.71
N VAL A 122 26.03 -41.31 12.32
CA VAL A 122 27.48 -41.61 12.41
C VAL A 122 27.84 -41.91 13.86
#